data_AF-A0A3D5EZT4-F1
#
_entry.id   AF-A0A3D5EZT4-F1
#
_cell.length_a   1.000
_cell.length_b   1.000
_cell.length_c   1.000
_cell.angle_alpha   90.00
_cell.angle_beta   90.00
_cell.angle_gamma   90.00
#
_symmetry.space_group_name_H-M   'P 1'
#
loop_
_entity.id
_entity.type
_entity.pdbx_description
1 polymer ?
#
loop_
_entity_poly.entity_id
_entity_poly.type
_entity_poly.pdbx_seq_one_letter_code
_entity_poly.pdbx_strand_id
1 'polypeptide(L)'
;MQTARRDVFDSQCEAITVTHAEIGSPRREQAESFIRTVFARHHAADVTSFAPNLMLFEQERRIVAACGWRPAAAEALFLECYLEQPIEQAMAGLAQQPVRREEIVEVGNLAAEKPG
;
A
#
# COMPACT_ATOMS: atom_id res chain seq x y z
N MET A 1 -1.33 15.88 -48.93
CA MET A 1 -1.99 15.99 -47.61
C MET A 1 -1.91 14.62 -46.95
N GLN A 2 -0.95 14.45 -46.04
CA GLN A 2 -0.59 13.18 -45.44
C GLN A 2 -1.27 13.11 -44.07
N THR A 3 -2.28 12.25 -43.95
CA THR A 3 -3.07 12.05 -42.74
C THR A 3 -2.17 11.48 -41.65
N ALA A 4 -1.76 12.32 -40.71
CA ALA A 4 -0.88 11.96 -39.61
C ALA A 4 -1.52 10.90 -38.71
N ARG A 5 -0.73 9.86 -38.43
CA ARG A 5 -0.99 8.73 -37.52
C ARG A 5 -1.71 9.18 -36.25
N ARG A 6 -2.99 8.84 -36.14
CA ARG A 6 -3.84 9.05 -34.95
C ARG A 6 -3.84 7.82 -34.02
N ASP A 7 -2.87 6.93 -34.16
CA ASP A 7 -2.83 5.65 -33.43
C ASP A 7 -1.78 5.62 -32.31
N VAL A 8 -1.22 6.78 -31.92
CA VAL A 8 -0.08 6.85 -30.97
C VAL A 8 -0.53 6.88 -29.50
N PHE A 9 -1.82 7.02 -29.21
CA PHE A 9 -2.35 7.07 -27.84
C PHE A 9 -3.58 6.20 -27.66
N ASP A 10 -3.55 4.97 -28.17
CA ASP A 10 -4.41 3.93 -27.63
C ASP A 10 -3.83 3.53 -26.26
N SER A 11 -3.99 4.43 -25.28
CA SER A 11 -3.72 4.13 -23.88
C SER A 11 -4.79 3.14 -23.45
N GLN A 12 -4.51 1.85 -23.68
CA GLN A 12 -5.20 0.77 -23.00
C GLN A 12 -4.85 0.87 -21.52
N CYS A 13 -5.52 1.77 -20.80
CA CYS A 13 -5.59 1.73 -19.35
C CYS A 13 -6.41 0.48 -19.01
N GLU A 14 -5.75 -0.67 -19.00
CA GLU A 14 -6.38 -1.89 -18.53
C GLU A 14 -6.86 -1.66 -17.10
N ALA A 15 -8.08 -2.10 -16.82
CA ALA A 15 -8.73 -1.84 -15.55
C ALA A 15 -7.93 -2.49 -14.41
N ILE A 16 -7.51 -1.67 -13.45
CA ILE A 16 -6.93 -2.14 -12.20
C ILE A 16 -8.08 -2.52 -11.27
N THR A 17 -8.09 -3.78 -10.83
CA THR A 17 -9.00 -4.24 -9.77
C THR A 17 -8.28 -4.20 -8.44
N VAL A 18 -8.95 -3.72 -7.40
CA VAL A 18 -8.42 -3.72 -6.04
C VAL A 18 -9.19 -4.72 -5.20
N THR A 19 -8.47 -5.65 -4.57
CA THR A 19 -9.06 -6.67 -3.71
C THR A 19 -8.43 -6.59 -2.32
N HIS A 20 -9.27 -6.56 -1.28
CA HIS A 20 -8.82 -6.71 0.10
C HIS A 20 -8.51 -8.19 0.38
N ALA A 21 -7.31 -8.46 0.89
CA ALA A 21 -6.85 -9.77 1.27
C ALA A 21 -7.07 -9.99 2.78
N GLU A 22 -8.16 -10.68 3.10
CA GLU A 22 -8.55 -11.04 4.46
C GLU A 22 -7.52 -11.96 5.13
N ILE A 23 -7.46 -11.90 6.46
CA ILE A 23 -6.58 -12.75 7.27
C ILE A 23 -6.91 -14.22 7.02
N GLY A 24 -5.88 -15.03 6.73
CA GLY A 24 -6.02 -16.46 6.45
C GLY A 24 -6.49 -16.81 5.04
N SER A 25 -6.77 -15.83 4.18
CA SER A 25 -7.12 -16.11 2.78
C SER A 25 -5.90 -16.48 1.94
N PRO A 26 -6.03 -17.32 0.89
CA PRO A 26 -4.92 -17.56 -0.06
C PRO A 26 -4.42 -16.28 -0.74
N ARG A 27 -5.29 -15.27 -0.87
CA ARG A 27 -4.92 -13.95 -1.42
C ARG A 27 -3.97 -13.19 -0.50
N ARG A 28 -4.07 -13.37 0.82
CA ARG A 28 -3.13 -12.84 1.80
C ARG A 28 -1.71 -13.34 1.55
N GLU A 29 -1.54 -14.65 1.41
CA GLU A 29 -0.23 -15.27 1.17
C GLU A 29 0.39 -14.76 -0.14
N GLN A 30 -0.43 -14.61 -1.19
CA GLN A 30 0.02 -14.03 -2.46
C GLN A 30 0.48 -12.58 -2.31
N ALA A 31 -0.24 -11.76 -1.53
CA ALA A 31 0.15 -10.38 -1.25
C ALA A 31 1.47 -10.32 -0.47
N GLU A 32 1.62 -11.12 0.58
CA GLU A 32 2.84 -11.18 1.40
C GLU A 32 4.05 -11.62 0.56
N SER A 33 3.88 -12.65 -0.28
CA SER A 33 4.92 -13.13 -1.20
C SER A 33 5.33 -12.07 -2.23
N PHE A 34 4.35 -11.36 -2.81
CA PHE A 34 4.60 -10.26 -3.74
C PHE A 34 5.39 -9.13 -3.06
N ILE A 35 4.95 -8.70 -1.86
CA ILE A 35 5.62 -7.66 -1.06
C ILE A 35 7.07 -8.07 -0.76
N ARG A 36 7.31 -9.29 -0.27
CA ARG A 36 8.66 -9.81 -0.01
C ARG A 36 9.53 -9.73 -1.26
N THR A 37 9.01 -10.18 -2.40
CA THR A 37 9.76 -10.20 -3.66
C THR A 37 10.16 -8.79 -4.09
N VAL A 38 9.24 -7.81 -4.02
CA VAL A 38 9.51 -6.43 -4.40
C VAL A 38 10.53 -5.79 -3.45
N PHE A 39 10.37 -5.95 -2.13
CA PHE A 39 11.28 -5.39 -1.14
C PHE A 39 12.69 -6.01 -1.23
N ALA A 40 12.78 -7.34 -1.40
CA ALA A 40 14.05 -8.02 -1.59
C ALA A 40 14.76 -7.51 -2.85
N ARG A 41 14.03 -7.34 -3.96
CA ARG A 41 14.59 -6.87 -5.23
C ARG A 41 15.09 -5.43 -5.17
N HIS A 42 14.36 -4.51 -4.55
CA HIS A 42 14.67 -3.08 -4.59
C HIS A 42 15.51 -2.59 -3.41
N HIS A 43 15.39 -3.25 -2.26
CA HIS A 43 16.00 -2.80 -1.01
C HIS A 43 16.89 -3.86 -0.36
N ALA A 44 17.06 -5.04 -0.97
CA ALA A 44 17.75 -6.17 -0.36
C ALA A 44 17.22 -6.51 1.05
N ALA A 45 15.92 -6.27 1.27
CA ALA A 45 15.28 -6.40 2.57
C ALA A 45 14.48 -7.72 2.67
N ASP A 46 14.58 -8.38 3.83
CA ASP A 46 13.70 -9.48 4.21
C ASP A 46 12.57 -8.97 5.10
N VAL A 47 11.36 -8.88 4.54
CA VAL A 47 10.18 -8.36 5.22
C VAL A 47 9.53 -9.47 6.04
N THR A 48 9.70 -9.45 7.36
CA THR A 48 9.16 -10.49 8.26
C THR A 48 7.83 -10.12 8.91
N SER A 49 7.40 -8.86 8.78
CA SER A 49 6.15 -8.34 9.38
C SER A 49 5.30 -7.61 8.34
N PHE A 50 3.99 -7.79 8.44
CA PHE A 50 3.00 -7.21 7.53
C PHE A 50 1.89 -6.52 8.31
N ALA A 51 1.30 -5.50 7.71
CA ALA A 51 0.08 -4.89 8.22
C ALA A 51 -1.07 -5.93 8.30
N PRO A 52 -2.00 -5.81 9.26
CA PRO A 52 -3.11 -6.76 9.45
C PRO A 52 -4.08 -6.79 8.26
N ASN A 53 -4.16 -5.71 7.49
CA ASN A 53 -4.92 -5.64 6.25
C ASN A 53 -3.98 -5.46 5.08
N LEU A 54 -4.14 -6.26 4.02
CA LEU A 54 -3.41 -6.10 2.76
C LEU A 54 -4.41 -5.88 1.62
N MET A 55 -4.03 -5.07 0.65
CA MET A 55 -4.76 -4.87 -0.60
C MET A 55 -3.87 -5.28 -1.77
N LEU A 56 -4.47 -5.97 -2.73
CA LEU A 56 -3.86 -6.36 -4.00
C LEU A 56 -4.42 -5.50 -5.11
N PHE A 57 -3.53 -5.02 -5.97
CA PHE A 57 -3.87 -4.35 -7.22
C PHE A 57 -3.57 -5.33 -8.35
N GLU A 58 -4.60 -5.71 -9.09
CA GLU A 58 -4.49 -6.69 -10.17
C GLU A 58 -4.83 -6.06 -11.52
N GLN A 59 -4.01 -6.36 -12.51
CA GLN A 59 -4.19 -6.04 -13.92
C GLN A 59 -4.13 -7.36 -14.69
N GLU A 60 -5.14 -7.69 -15.49
CA GLU A 60 -5.23 -8.98 -16.20
C GLU A 60 -5.02 -10.22 -15.29
N ARG A 61 -5.49 -10.16 -14.04
CA ARG A 61 -5.31 -11.20 -13.00
C ARG A 61 -3.86 -11.39 -12.53
N ARG A 62 -2.94 -10.50 -12.92
CA ARG A 62 -1.58 -10.39 -12.39
C ARG A 62 -1.54 -9.32 -11.31
N ILE A 63 -0.89 -9.63 -10.20
CA ILE A 63 -0.61 -8.63 -9.15
C ILE A 63 0.42 -7.65 -9.68
N VAL A 64 0.06 -6.36 -9.73
CA VAL A 64 0.95 -5.26 -10.17
C VAL A 64 1.40 -4.38 -9.02
N ALA A 65 0.64 -4.37 -7.93
CA ALA A 65 1.02 -3.73 -6.67
C ALA A 65 0.31 -4.40 -5.49
N ALA A 66 0.84 -4.15 -4.29
CA ALA A 66 0.23 -4.49 -3.02
C ALA A 66 0.55 -3.40 -2.00
N CYS A 67 -0.37 -3.17 -1.06
CA CYS A 67 -0.11 -2.33 0.09
C CYS A 67 -0.78 -2.88 1.34
N GLY A 68 -0.26 -2.52 2.49
CA GLY A 68 -0.83 -2.84 3.79
C GLY A 68 -1.35 -1.61 4.51
N TRP A 69 -2.32 -1.80 5.40
CA TRP A 69 -2.75 -0.75 6.31
C TRP A 69 -3.13 -1.29 7.69
N ARG A 70 -2.95 -0.45 8.70
CA ARG A 70 -3.33 -0.71 10.10
C ARG A 70 -4.10 0.48 10.68
N PRO A 71 -5.25 0.25 11.34
CA PRO A 71 -5.95 1.31 12.05
C PRO A 71 -5.27 1.57 13.40
N ALA A 72 -4.98 2.84 13.70
CA ALA A 72 -4.36 3.22 14.98
C ALA A 72 -5.28 2.91 16.18
N ALA A 73 -6.60 2.80 15.95
CA ALA A 73 -7.57 2.40 16.96
C ALA A 73 -7.32 0.98 17.54
N ALA A 74 -6.78 0.07 16.74
CA ALA A 74 -6.68 -1.34 17.12
C ALA A 74 -5.32 -1.71 17.71
N GLU A 75 -4.26 -0.99 17.32
CA GLU A 75 -2.90 -1.30 17.73
C GLU A 75 -1.97 -0.08 17.62
N ALA A 76 -0.78 -0.20 18.21
CA ALA A 76 0.30 0.77 18.00
C ALA A 76 0.74 0.74 16.53
N LEU A 77 1.07 1.92 16.00
CA LEU A 77 1.57 2.04 14.63
C LEU A 77 3.08 1.75 14.58
N PHE A 78 3.58 1.25 13.45
CA PHE A 78 5.02 1.03 13.31
C PHE A 78 5.79 2.36 13.37
N LEU A 79 5.22 3.43 12.79
CA LEU A 79 5.81 4.76 12.81
C LEU A 79 5.93 5.34 14.23
N GLU A 80 5.15 4.88 15.20
CA GLU A 80 5.26 5.33 16.60
C GLU A 80 6.59 4.91 17.23
N CYS A 81 7.31 3.93 16.68
CA CYS A 81 8.68 3.61 17.08
C CYS A 81 9.70 4.71 16.74
N TYR A 82 9.32 5.67 15.91
CA TYR A 82 10.17 6.79 15.47
C TYR A 82 9.70 8.14 16.02
N LEU A 83 8.61 8.16 16.79
CA LEU A 83 8.02 9.38 17.34
C LEU A 83 8.28 9.46 18.84
N GLU A 84 8.49 10.68 19.33
CA GLU A 84 8.65 10.95 20.77
C GLU A 84 7.31 10.94 21.52
N GLN A 85 6.19 10.96 20.79
CA GLN A 85 4.83 11.04 21.32
C GLN A 85 3.85 10.24 20.43
N PRO A 86 2.68 9.85 20.95
CA PRO A 86 1.65 9.17 20.17
C PRO A 86 1.26 9.93 18.90
N ILE A 87 0.94 9.20 17.82
CA ILE A 87 0.70 9.81 16.49
C ILE A 87 -0.40 10.87 16.52
N GLU A 88 -1.49 10.65 17.25
CA GLU A 88 -2.61 11.58 17.33
C GLU A 88 -2.21 12.91 17.98
N GLN A 89 -1.28 12.88 18.95
CA GLN A 89 -0.77 14.09 19.58
C GLN A 89 0.16 14.84 18.63
N ALA A 90 1.03 14.13 17.90
CA ALA A 90 1.90 14.73 16.90
C ALA A 90 1.08 15.40 15.79
N MET A 91 0.07 14.69 15.27
CA MET A 91 -0.83 15.22 14.26
C MET A 91 -1.66 16.40 14.78
N ALA A 92 -2.19 16.34 16.00
CA ALA A 92 -2.95 17.44 16.58
C ALA A 92 -2.10 18.70 16.77
N GLY A 93 -0.84 18.55 17.19
CA GLY A 93 0.11 19.66 17.30
C GLY A 93 0.41 20.32 15.96
N LEU A 94 0.54 19.55 14.88
CA LEU A 94 0.80 20.10 13.53
C LEU A 94 -0.46 20.71 12.89
N ALA A 95 -1.60 20.04 13.05
CA ALA A 95 -2.87 20.46 12.44
C ALA A 95 -3.55 21.60 13.22
N GLN A 96 -3.09 21.89 14.45
CA GLN A 96 -3.70 22.88 15.37
C GLN A 96 -5.19 22.61 15.64
N GLN A 97 -5.56 21.32 15.64
CA GLN A 97 -6.91 20.85 15.93
C GLN A 97 -6.85 19.45 16.55
N PRO A 98 -7.87 19.04 17.33
CA PRO A 98 -7.94 17.67 17.84
C PRO A 98 -7.96 16.65 16.70
N VAL A 99 -7.16 15.60 16.83
CA VAL A 99 -7.18 14.44 15.92
C VAL A 99 -7.51 13.22 16.74
N ARG A 100 -8.54 12.49 16.34
CA ARG A 100 -8.97 11.27 17.01
C ARG A 100 -8.16 10.09 16.49
N ARG A 101 -7.65 9.25 17.38
CA ARG A 101 -6.81 8.09 17.01
C ARG A 101 -7.56 7.12 16.09
N GLU A 102 -8.87 7.01 16.26
CA GLU A 102 -9.76 6.19 15.41
C GLU A 102 -9.92 6.69 13.97
N GLU A 103 -9.50 7.92 13.68
CA GLU A 103 -9.51 8.50 12.34
C GLU A 103 -8.15 8.35 11.64
N ILE A 104 -7.18 7.68 12.29
CA ILE A 104 -5.81 7.50 11.79
C ILE A 104 -5.60 6.06 11.32
N VAL A 105 -5.06 5.95 10.11
CA VAL A 105 -4.54 4.69 9.55
C VAL A 105 -3.09 4.90 9.14
N GLU A 106 -2.24 3.91 9.41
CA GLU A 106 -0.91 3.83 8.80
C GLU A 106 -1.01 2.97 7.55
N VAL A 107 -0.44 3.46 6.46
CA VAL A 107 -0.25 2.69 5.23
C VAL A 107 1.23 2.29 5.14
N GLY A 108 1.46 1.00 4.90
CA GLY A 108 2.79 0.40 4.83
C GLY A 108 2.85 -0.70 3.78
N ASN A 109 3.92 -1.49 3.81
CA ASN A 109 4.15 -2.61 2.87
C ASN A 109 3.90 -2.25 1.39
N LEU A 110 4.24 -1.01 1.00
CA LEU A 110 4.00 -0.47 -0.35
C LEU A 110 4.94 -1.15 -1.34
N ALA A 111 4.39 -2.01 -2.19
CA ALA A 111 5.11 -2.75 -3.20
C ALA A 111 4.44 -2.55 -4.56
N ALA A 112 5.21 -2.20 -5.59
CA ALA A 112 4.74 -2.09 -6.96
C ALA A 112 5.78 -2.60 -7.95
N GLU A 113 5.34 -3.15 -9.07
CA GLU A 113 6.26 -3.61 -10.13
C GLU A 113 6.91 -2.46 -10.88
N LYS A 114 6.22 -1.32 -10.97
CA LYS A 114 6.68 -0.10 -11.63
C LYS A 114 6.60 1.06 -10.64
N PRO A 115 7.58 1.97 -10.64
CA PRO A 115 7.45 3.23 -9.91
C PRO A 115 6.26 4.04 -10.45
N GLY A 116 5.63 4.81 -9.56
CA GLY A 116 4.55 5.73 -9.88
C GLY A 116 5.03 7.05 -10.46
#